data_AF-A0A4Y8I443-F1
#
_entry.id   AF-A0A4Y8I443-F1
#
_cell.length_a   1.000
_cell.length_b   1.000
_cell.length_c   1.000
_cell.angle_alpha   90.00
_cell.angle_beta   90.00
_cell.angle_gamma   90.00
#
_symmetry.space_group_name_H-M   'P 1'
#
loop_
_entity.id
_entity.type
_entity.pdbx_description
1 polymer ?
#
loop_
_entity_poly.entity_id
_entity_poly.type
_entity_poly.pdbx_seq_one_letter_code
_entity_poly.pdbx_strand_id
1 'polypeptide(L)' 'MKVGYARVSTTDQNFNLQIDALKNEGCEK' A
#
# COMPACT_ATOMS: atom_id res chain seq x y z
N MET A 1 -8.14 3.32 -14.47
CA MET A 1 -7.97 2.38 -13.33
C MET A 1 -6.70 2.76 -12.60
N LYS A 2 -6.74 2.90 -11.27
CA LYS A 2 -5.57 3.21 -10.45
C LYS A 2 -5.12 1.91 -9.77
N VAL A 3 -3.91 1.44 -10.06
CA VAL A 3 -3.33 0.24 -9.44
C VAL A 3 -2.40 0.69 -8.32
N GLY A 4 -2.67 0.22 -7.10
CA GLY A 4 -1.85 0.53 -5.93
C GLY A 4 -0.66 -0.43 -5.78
N TYR A 5 0.53 0.11 -5.50
CA TYR A 5 1.72 -0.69 -5.21
C TYR A 5 2.38 -0.22 -3.91
N ALA A 6 2.57 -1.16 -2.98
CA ALA A 6 3.27 -0.94 -1.71
C ALA A 6 4.56 -1.75 -1.66
N ARG A 7 5.62 -1.18 -1.09
CA ARG A 7 6.89 -1.90 -0.83
C ARG A 7 7.50 -1.49 0.49
N VAL A 8 8.16 -2.44 1.13
CA VAL A 8 9.00 -2.22 2.30
C VAL A 8 10.40 -2.77 2.06
N SER A 9 11.41 -2.14 2.64
CA SER A 9 12.81 -2.54 2.55
C SER A 9 13.15 -3.71 3.48
N THR A 10 12.40 -3.88 4.57
CA THR A 10 12.53 -4.98 5.52
C THR A 10 11.16 -5.51 5.94
N THR A 11 11.10 -6.75 6.40
CA THR A 11 9.85 -7.40 6.87
C THR A 11 9.28 -6.80 8.16
N ASP A 12 10.09 -6.07 8.91
CA ASP A 12 9.68 -5.40 10.16
C ASP A 12 8.96 -4.06 9.90
N GLN A 13 9.11 -3.49 8.70
CA GLN A 13 8.44 -2.25 8.34
C GLN A 13 6.94 -2.47 8.15
N ASN A 14 6.16 -1.50 8.63
CA ASN A 14 4.70 -1.57 8.61
C ASN A 14 4.12 -1.41 7.19
N PHE A 15 4.06 -2.52 6.45
CA PHE A 15 3.47 -2.62 5.12
C PHE A 15 1.98 -2.24 5.09
N ASN A 16 1.25 -2.49 6.17
CA ASN A 16 -0.18 -2.23 6.25
C ASN A 16 -0.51 -0.73 6.13
N LEU A 17 0.36 0.15 6.63
CA LEU A 17 0.17 1.60 6.51
C LEU A 17 0.11 2.05 5.04
N GLN A 18 0.97 1.50 4.18
CA GLN A 18 0.97 1.82 2.76
C GLN A 18 -0.26 1.26 2.05
N ILE A 19 -0.71 0.06 2.42
CA ILE A 19 -1.94 -0.55 1.90
C ILE A 19 -3.17 0.30 2.27
N ASP A 20 -3.25 0.77 3.51
CA ASP A 20 -4.34 1.63 3.96
C ASP A 20 -4.37 2.97 3.24
N ALA A 21 -3.20 3.58 2.99
CA ALA A 21 -3.10 4.79 2.17
C ALA A 21 -3.61 4.56 0.74
N LEU A 22 -3.17 3.47 0.10
CA LEU A 22 -3.60 3.12 -1.26
C LEU A 22 -5.11 2.86 -1.34
N LYS A 23 -5.69 2.18 -0.35
CA LYS A 23 -7.15 1.98 -0.26
C LYS A 23 -7.89 3.30 -0.06
N ASN A 24 -7.36 4.21 0.77
CA ASN A 24 -7.95 5.52 1.01
C ASN A 24 -7.96 6.38 -0.27
N GLU A 25 -6.91 6.27 -1.10
CA GLU A 25 -6.82 6.93 -2.40
C GLU A 25 -7.71 6.31 -3.50
N GLY A 26 -8.45 5.24 -3.18
CA GLY A 26 -9.32 4.53 -4.11
C GLY A 26 -8.56 3.71 -5.15
N CYS A 27 -7.36 3.25 -4.82
CA CYS A 27 -6.60 2.33 -5.65
C CYS A 27 -7.07 0.89 -5.39
N GLU A 28 -7.63 0.27 -6.42
CA GLU A 28 -8.01 -1.15 -6.40
C GLU A 28 -6.90 -1.99 -7.06
N LYS A 29 -6.87 -3.28 -6.75
CA LYS A 29 -5.77 -4.19 -7.05
C LYS A 29 -5.68 -4.55 -8.54
#